data_AF-A0A370I4P4-F1
#
_entry.id   AF-A0A370I4P4-F1
#
_cell.length_a   1.000
_cell.length_b   1.000
_cell.length_c   1.000
_cell.angle_alpha   90.00
_cell.angle_beta   90.00
_cell.angle_gamma   90.00
#
_symmetry.space_group_name_H-M   'P 1'
#
loop_
_entity.id
_entity.type
_entity.pdbx_description
1 polymer ?
#
loop_
_entity_poly.entity_id
_entity_poly.type
_entity_poly.pdbx_seq_one_letter_code
_entity_poly.pdbx_strand_id
1 'polypeptide(L)'
;MRRLWPRPLGVADEPISPAALIAEAYERLPIEDQLSLKKFDTDTGPGRRISSTQPQLLPRSEHHAADPTGQEGCEFTLTVPTVEYGNPEICVYTLPNPNPNPGRLLDLTWKTFGLGVERLSTQIKNVGKRLDVDICFGVNEAGLVMATFLASARFGRCPIGYLRCNKIRDGIDLDEASFFPTARAEPTIVICDFEVKHADVIGYLACQIRARYPGAELYFAVFGAMTKDRDLAVDSFDDLTGAEIMRAAKFEAVFVAATMNPPGIEPPLELR
;
A
#
# COMPACT_ATOMS: atom_id res chain seq x y z
N MET A 1 -47.82 31.46 -26.58
CA MET A 1 -47.12 30.22 -26.18
C MET A 1 -45.72 30.22 -26.77
N ARG A 2 -44.69 30.46 -25.96
CA ARG A 2 -43.28 30.23 -26.33
C ARG A 2 -42.57 29.62 -25.13
N ARG A 3 -42.10 28.38 -25.27
CA ARG A 3 -41.19 27.72 -24.33
C ARG A 3 -39.76 28.01 -24.77
N LEU A 4 -38.92 28.49 -23.85
CA LEU A 4 -37.46 28.52 -23.99
C LEU A 4 -36.87 27.95 -22.70
N TRP A 5 -36.13 26.85 -22.82
CA TRP A 5 -35.32 26.25 -21.77
C TRP A 5 -34.08 27.13 -21.49
N PRO A 6 -33.50 27.11 -20.26
CA PRO A 6 -32.32 27.89 -19.91
C PRO A 6 -31.02 27.20 -20.36
N ARG A 7 -29.98 28.01 -20.65
CA ARG A 7 -28.57 27.60 -20.44
C ARG A 7 -28.22 27.88 -18.97
N PRO A 8 -27.24 27.15 -18.39
CA PRO A 8 -25.89 27.72 -18.35
C PRO A 8 -24.76 26.70 -18.66
N LEU A 9 -23.73 27.20 -19.32
CA LEU A 9 -22.37 26.69 -19.30
C LEU A 9 -21.68 27.19 -18.02
N GLY A 10 -20.86 26.34 -17.39
CA GLY A 10 -19.74 26.76 -16.55
C GLY A 10 -19.78 26.32 -15.08
N VAL A 11 -18.98 25.30 -14.75
CA VAL A 11 -18.29 25.13 -13.44
C VAL A 11 -16.90 24.58 -13.83
N ALA A 12 -15.91 25.43 -14.11
CA ALA A 12 -15.02 26.12 -13.16
C ALA A 12 -14.29 25.13 -12.25
N ASP A 13 -12.96 25.04 -12.40
CA ASP A 13 -12.05 24.41 -11.45
C ASP A 13 -12.37 24.92 -10.03
N GLU A 14 -12.85 24.04 -9.16
CA GLU A 14 -12.99 24.36 -7.75
C GLU A 14 -11.70 23.96 -7.00
N PRO A 15 -10.96 24.92 -6.43
CA PRO A 15 -9.86 24.62 -5.54
C PRO A 15 -10.42 24.04 -4.23
N ILE A 16 -10.23 22.74 -4.01
CA ILE A 16 -10.61 22.09 -2.75
C ILE A 16 -9.73 22.67 -1.64
N SER A 17 -10.33 23.43 -0.73
CA SER A 17 -9.60 24.04 0.37
C SER A 17 -9.29 22.99 1.46
N PRO A 18 -8.19 23.15 2.23
CA PRO A 18 -7.85 22.27 3.35
C PRO A 18 -8.98 22.10 4.39
N ALA A 19 -9.89 23.07 4.52
CA ALA A 19 -11.05 22.99 5.40
C ALA A 19 -12.10 21.94 4.94
N ALA A 20 -12.11 21.58 3.66
CA ALA A 20 -13.02 20.58 3.10
C ALA A 20 -12.52 19.13 3.29
N LEU A 21 -11.20 18.90 3.26
CA LEU A 21 -10.59 17.59 3.61
C LEU A 21 -10.67 17.31 5.12
N ILE A 22 -10.66 18.35 5.96
CA ILE A 22 -10.94 18.23 7.39
C ILE A 22 -12.39 17.77 7.64
N ALA A 23 -13.34 18.25 6.84
CA ALA A 23 -14.74 17.80 6.89
C ALA A 23 -14.90 16.31 6.47
N GLU A 24 -14.17 15.84 5.45
CA GLU A 24 -14.16 14.43 5.01
C GLU A 24 -13.53 13.48 6.05
N ALA A 25 -12.52 13.95 6.77
CA ALA A 25 -11.89 13.19 7.85
C ALA A 25 -12.74 13.16 9.14
N TYR A 26 -13.49 14.22 9.45
CA TYR A 26 -14.40 14.27 10.61
C TYR A 26 -15.61 13.34 10.44
N GLU A 27 -16.10 13.17 9.22
CA GLU A 27 -17.24 12.29 8.89
C GLU A 27 -16.91 10.78 8.93
N ARG A 28 -15.61 10.41 8.94
CA ARG A 28 -15.16 9.01 9.03
C ARG A 28 -14.98 8.50 10.46
N LEU A 29 -15.26 9.33 11.47
CA LEU A 29 -15.14 8.97 12.88
C LEU A 29 -16.44 8.34 13.44
N PRO A 30 -16.35 7.43 14.42
CA PRO A 30 -17.51 7.03 15.25
C PRO A 30 -18.16 8.24 15.93
N ILE A 31 -19.50 8.19 16.15
CA ILE A 31 -20.30 9.33 16.65
C ILE A 31 -19.79 9.88 18.01
N GLU A 32 -19.13 9.05 18.81
CA GLU A 32 -18.63 9.42 20.14
C GLU A 32 -17.27 10.13 20.09
N ASP A 33 -16.41 9.81 19.12
CA ASP A 33 -15.12 10.48 18.91
C ASP A 33 -15.31 11.89 18.32
N GLN A 34 -16.36 12.08 17.53
CA GLN A 34 -16.79 13.40 17.05
C GLN A 34 -17.20 14.33 18.21
N LEU A 35 -17.85 13.80 19.26
CA LEU A 35 -18.28 14.56 20.44
C LEU A 35 -17.11 14.89 21.40
N SER A 36 -16.07 14.06 21.43
CA SER A 36 -14.87 14.26 22.24
C SER A 36 -13.96 15.37 21.69
N LEU A 37 -13.81 15.45 20.36
CA LEU A 37 -13.02 16.49 19.70
C LEU A 37 -13.59 17.90 19.90
N LYS A 38 -14.92 18.08 20.03
CA LYS A 38 -15.57 19.38 20.27
C LYS A 38 -15.34 19.98 21.67
N LYS A 39 -14.86 19.20 22.64
CA LYS A 39 -14.60 19.67 24.01
C LYS A 39 -13.13 20.03 24.28
N PHE A 40 -12.19 19.55 23.46
CA PHE A 40 -10.75 19.79 23.62
C PHE A 40 -10.27 21.12 23.02
N ASP A 41 -10.93 21.64 21.98
CA ASP A 41 -10.55 22.91 21.36
C ASP A 41 -10.74 24.13 22.26
N THR A 42 -11.49 23.99 23.36
CA THR A 42 -11.73 25.08 24.31
C THR A 42 -10.66 25.28 25.38
N ASP A 43 -9.66 24.39 25.56
CA ASP A 43 -8.97 24.32 26.87
C ASP A 43 -7.41 24.29 26.96
N THR A 44 -6.60 24.43 25.90
CA THR A 44 -5.12 24.42 26.11
C THR A 44 -4.30 25.41 25.27
N GLY A 45 -3.87 26.50 25.92
CA GLY A 45 -2.85 27.45 25.46
C GLY A 45 -1.40 27.04 25.82
N PRO A 46 -0.37 27.80 25.38
CA PRO A 46 1.00 27.33 25.20
C PRO A 46 1.95 27.66 26.37
N GLY A 47 2.91 26.77 26.66
CA GLY A 47 4.02 27.10 27.57
C GLY A 47 5.13 26.06 27.73
N ARG A 48 6.34 26.46 27.29
CA ARG A 48 7.64 26.35 28.01
C ARG A 48 8.66 25.28 27.57
N ARG A 49 9.78 25.80 27.04
CA ARG A 49 11.11 25.18 26.82
C ARG A 49 11.77 24.71 28.14
N ILE A 50 12.71 23.75 28.05
CA ILE A 50 14.10 23.81 28.57
C ILE A 50 14.94 22.66 27.98
N SER A 51 16.19 22.98 27.64
CA SER A 51 17.26 22.16 27.06
C SER A 51 18.08 21.40 28.14
N SER A 52 18.77 20.31 27.79
CA SER A 52 20.12 19.98 28.34
C SER A 52 20.82 18.75 27.70
N THR A 53 22.03 19.02 27.16
CA THR A 53 23.31 18.28 27.20
C THR A 53 23.48 16.77 26.85
N GLN A 54 24.31 16.55 25.81
CA GLN A 54 25.17 15.39 25.44
C GLN A 54 26.15 14.93 26.56
N PRO A 55 26.86 13.75 26.52
CA PRO A 55 27.61 13.18 25.35
C PRO A 55 27.84 11.64 25.26
N GLN A 56 28.19 11.13 24.07
CA GLN A 56 29.43 10.38 23.72
C GLN A 56 29.30 9.47 22.47
N LEU A 57 30.36 9.52 21.66
CA LEU A 57 30.55 8.94 20.31
C LEU A 57 31.28 7.59 20.36
N LEU A 58 30.81 6.60 19.59
CA LEU A 58 31.56 5.45 19.03
C LEU A 58 30.88 5.01 17.70
N PRO A 59 31.57 4.26 16.81
CA PRO A 59 31.87 4.70 15.45
C PRO A 59 30.79 4.42 14.39
N ARG A 60 30.70 5.39 13.47
CA ARG A 60 29.90 5.41 12.23
C ARG A 60 30.03 4.10 11.44
N SER A 61 28.92 3.38 11.32
CA SER A 61 28.61 2.63 10.10
C SER A 61 28.54 3.62 8.94
N GLU A 62 29.11 3.23 7.81
CA GLU A 62 29.14 4.00 6.57
C GLU A 62 27.71 4.32 6.14
N HIS A 63 27.26 5.53 6.46
CA HIS A 63 26.11 6.13 5.79
C HIS A 63 26.52 6.33 4.34
N HIS A 64 26.05 5.46 3.45
CA HIS A 64 25.85 5.83 2.07
C HIS A 64 25.11 7.16 2.06
N ALA A 65 25.77 8.20 1.55
CA ALA A 65 25.20 9.52 1.43
C ALA A 65 23.89 9.40 0.64
N ALA A 66 22.78 9.73 1.29
CA ALA A 66 21.49 9.80 0.63
C ALA A 66 21.60 10.76 -0.55
N ASP A 67 21.31 10.24 -1.75
CA ASP A 67 21.08 11.06 -2.93
C ASP A 67 19.96 12.05 -2.59
N PRO A 68 20.18 13.38 -2.61
CA PRO A 68 19.20 14.37 -2.17
C PRO A 68 17.95 14.45 -3.06
N THR A 69 17.83 13.56 -4.05
CA THR A 69 16.69 13.42 -4.96
C THR A 69 15.85 12.16 -4.71
N GLY A 70 16.26 11.27 -3.81
CA GLY A 70 15.55 10.03 -3.51
C GLY A 70 14.26 10.25 -2.71
N GLN A 71 13.19 9.56 -3.09
CA GLN A 71 11.96 9.47 -2.28
C GLN A 71 12.07 8.36 -1.22
N GLU A 72 13.04 7.47 -1.42
CA GLU A 72 13.42 6.37 -0.56
C GLU A 72 14.11 6.87 0.73
N GLY A 73 13.62 6.40 1.87
CA GLY A 73 14.23 6.59 3.18
C GLY A 73 15.17 5.43 3.55
N CYS A 74 15.29 5.15 4.85
CA CYS A 74 16.13 4.07 5.34
C CYS A 74 15.60 2.67 4.96
N GLU A 75 16.53 1.73 4.84
CA GLU A 75 16.25 0.29 4.71
C GLU A 75 16.31 -0.38 6.07
N PHE A 76 15.45 -1.37 6.28
CA PHE A 76 15.39 -2.16 7.50
C PHE A 76 14.89 -3.58 7.21
N THR A 77 15.13 -4.49 8.15
CA THR A 77 14.63 -5.87 8.07
C THR A 77 13.27 -5.95 8.75
N LEU A 78 12.29 -6.53 8.06
CA LEU A 78 10.96 -6.82 8.60
C LEU A 78 10.74 -8.33 8.59
N THR A 79 10.24 -8.87 9.70
CA THR A 79 9.82 -10.28 9.78
C THR A 79 8.37 -10.39 9.35
N VAL A 80 8.07 -11.15 8.30
CA VAL A 80 6.74 -11.29 7.69
C VAL A 80 6.24 -12.74 7.64
N PRO A 81 4.93 -12.98 7.47
CA PRO A 81 4.42 -14.32 7.16
C PRO A 81 5.11 -14.92 5.93
N THR A 82 5.58 -16.16 6.05
CA THR A 82 6.30 -16.89 5.01
C THR A 82 5.98 -18.38 5.06
N VAL A 83 6.39 -19.10 4.02
CA VAL A 83 6.17 -20.55 3.87
C VAL A 83 6.94 -21.34 4.91
N GLU A 84 6.55 -22.59 5.14
CA GLU A 84 7.31 -23.49 5.99
C GLU A 84 8.77 -23.58 5.50
N TYR A 85 9.72 -23.32 6.42
CA TYR A 85 11.17 -23.21 6.16
C TYR A 85 11.61 -22.07 5.22
N GLY A 86 10.72 -21.15 4.88
CA GLY A 86 11.06 -19.93 4.16
C GLY A 86 11.81 -18.93 5.05
N ASN A 87 12.53 -17.99 4.45
CA ASN A 87 13.09 -16.87 5.19
C ASN A 87 11.99 -15.84 5.49
N PRO A 88 11.64 -15.59 6.77
CA PRO A 88 10.64 -14.58 7.11
C PRO A 88 11.22 -13.16 7.08
N GLU A 89 12.54 -13.00 7.04
CA GLU A 89 13.20 -11.70 7.04
C GLU A 89 13.26 -11.14 5.62
N ILE A 90 12.52 -10.05 5.40
CA ILE A 90 12.55 -9.28 4.16
C ILE A 90 13.22 -7.91 4.37
N CYS A 91 13.92 -7.43 3.36
CA CYS A 91 14.49 -6.08 3.34
C CYS A 91 13.47 -5.12 2.74
N VAL A 92 13.06 -4.13 3.53
CA VAL A 92 12.03 -3.13 3.23
C VAL A 92 12.65 -1.74 3.35
N TYR A 93 12.19 -0.78 2.55
CA TYR A 93 12.60 0.62 2.68
C TYR A 93 11.42 1.52 3.07
N THR A 94 11.72 2.66 3.68
CA THR A 94 10.69 3.61 4.09
C THR A 94 10.38 4.60 2.96
N LEU A 95 9.12 5.02 2.84
CA LEU A 95 8.67 6.08 1.93
C LEU A 95 8.20 7.29 2.75
N PRO A 96 9.14 8.15 3.21
CA PRO A 96 8.76 9.40 3.84
C PRO A 96 7.99 10.27 2.86
N ASN A 97 6.90 10.88 3.33
CA ASN A 97 6.22 11.93 2.58
C ASN A 97 6.78 13.29 3.03
N PRO A 98 7.65 13.93 2.23
CA PRO A 98 8.28 15.19 2.61
C PRO A 98 7.34 16.39 2.46
N ASN A 99 6.11 16.18 1.97
CA ASN A 99 5.22 17.28 1.65
C ASN A 99 4.74 17.99 2.93
N PRO A 100 4.96 19.31 3.07
CA PRO A 100 4.49 20.06 4.23
C PRO A 100 2.96 20.23 4.25
N ASN A 101 2.26 19.96 3.15
CA ASN A 101 0.79 20.05 3.08
C ASN A 101 0.15 18.73 3.54
N PRO A 102 -0.58 18.73 4.67
CA PRO A 102 -1.30 17.55 5.12
C PRO A 102 -2.32 17.10 4.07
N GLY A 103 -2.43 15.78 3.87
CA GLY A 103 -3.44 15.19 2.99
C GLY A 103 -3.04 15.00 1.53
N ARG A 104 -1.84 15.41 1.11
CA ARG A 104 -1.34 15.11 -0.24
C ARG A 104 -0.59 13.76 -0.30
N LEU A 105 -0.99 12.92 -1.26
CA LEU A 105 -0.33 11.64 -1.56
C LEU A 105 1.10 11.86 -2.06
N LEU A 106 1.98 10.88 -1.80
CA LEU A 106 3.34 10.88 -2.36
C LEU A 106 3.30 10.32 -3.78
N ASP A 107 3.43 11.21 -4.76
CA ASP A 107 3.55 10.84 -6.18
C ASP A 107 4.90 10.15 -6.44
N LEU A 108 4.92 8.84 -6.67
CA LEU A 108 6.17 8.10 -6.88
C LEU A 108 6.80 8.40 -8.24
N THR A 109 8.13 8.50 -8.26
CA THR A 109 8.90 8.50 -9.49
C THR A 109 9.06 7.09 -10.05
N TRP A 110 9.35 6.98 -11.35
CA TRP A 110 9.73 5.71 -11.96
C TRP A 110 10.96 5.05 -11.33
N LYS A 111 11.91 5.85 -10.81
CA LYS A 111 13.08 5.34 -10.08
C LYS A 111 12.63 4.59 -8.83
N THR A 112 11.79 5.22 -8.00
CA THR A 112 11.26 4.65 -6.77
C THR A 112 10.39 3.43 -7.06
N PHE A 113 9.52 3.51 -8.08
CA PHE A 113 8.68 2.40 -8.50
C PHE A 113 9.52 1.20 -8.99
N GLY A 114 10.53 1.44 -9.83
CA GLY A 114 11.43 0.40 -10.31
C GLY A 114 12.20 -0.29 -9.18
N LEU A 115 12.70 0.50 -8.22
CA LEU A 115 13.37 -0.02 -7.02
C LEU A 115 12.44 -0.94 -6.22
N GLY A 116 11.19 -0.53 -5.98
CA GLY A 116 10.25 -1.36 -5.23
C GLY A 116 9.91 -2.67 -5.93
N VAL A 117 9.76 -2.67 -7.25
CA VAL A 117 9.59 -3.90 -8.05
C VAL A 117 10.83 -4.80 -7.94
N GLU A 118 12.04 -4.23 -7.98
CA GLU A 118 13.29 -4.98 -7.79
C GLU A 118 13.40 -5.58 -6.38
N ARG A 119 12.96 -4.85 -5.35
CA ARG A 119 12.91 -5.33 -3.96
C ARG A 119 11.98 -6.53 -3.83
N LEU A 120 10.74 -6.42 -4.31
CA LEU A 120 9.79 -7.53 -4.33
C LEU A 120 10.35 -8.73 -5.08
N SER A 121 10.91 -8.49 -6.26
CA SER A 121 11.56 -9.50 -7.09
C SER A 121 12.67 -10.23 -6.32
N THR A 122 13.48 -9.52 -5.53
CA THR A 122 14.55 -10.10 -4.71
C THR A 122 14.00 -10.91 -3.53
N GLN A 123 13.00 -10.38 -2.82
CA GLN A 123 12.35 -11.09 -1.72
C GLN A 123 11.72 -12.42 -2.20
N ILE A 124 10.99 -12.38 -3.32
CA ILE A 124 10.39 -13.55 -3.98
C ILE A 124 11.44 -14.60 -4.32
N LYS A 125 12.60 -14.20 -4.85
CA LYS A 125 13.71 -15.12 -5.17
C LYS A 125 14.26 -15.80 -3.90
N ASN A 126 14.23 -15.10 -2.78
CA ASN A 126 14.87 -15.51 -1.53
C ASN A 126 13.91 -16.19 -0.53
N VAL A 127 12.66 -16.46 -0.92
CA VAL A 127 11.64 -17.10 -0.06
C VAL A 127 12.00 -18.54 0.36
N GLY A 128 13.09 -19.11 -0.17
CA GLY A 128 13.61 -20.42 0.24
C GLY A 128 13.13 -21.60 -0.61
N LYS A 129 12.14 -21.40 -1.49
CA LYS A 129 11.75 -22.36 -2.53
C LYS A 129 11.55 -21.66 -3.87
N ARG A 130 11.74 -22.38 -4.97
CA ARG A 130 11.38 -21.87 -6.29
C ARG A 130 9.85 -21.82 -6.38
N LEU A 131 9.30 -20.62 -6.55
CA LEU A 131 7.87 -20.45 -6.79
C LEU A 131 7.57 -20.73 -8.27
N ASP A 132 6.89 -21.84 -8.53
CA ASP A 132 6.32 -22.17 -9.85
C ASP A 132 4.90 -21.62 -9.91
N VAL A 133 4.80 -20.33 -10.24
CA VAL A 133 3.55 -19.58 -10.17
C VAL A 133 2.72 -19.86 -11.43
N ASP A 134 1.47 -20.27 -11.23
CA ASP A 134 0.51 -20.55 -12.29
C ASP A 134 -0.18 -19.27 -12.78
N ILE A 135 -0.46 -18.32 -11.88
CA ILE A 135 -1.09 -17.03 -12.23
C ILE A 135 -0.47 -15.90 -11.38
N CYS A 136 -0.16 -14.78 -12.03
CA CYS A 136 0.15 -13.52 -11.35
C CYS A 136 -0.99 -12.51 -11.57
N PHE A 137 -1.77 -12.21 -10.54
CA PHE A 137 -2.80 -11.18 -10.61
C PHE A 137 -2.22 -9.81 -10.30
N GLY A 138 -2.65 -8.81 -11.05
CA GLY A 138 -2.50 -7.41 -10.68
C GLY A 138 -3.81 -6.79 -10.25
N VAL A 139 -3.78 -6.06 -9.13
CA VAL A 139 -4.92 -5.30 -8.62
C VAL A 139 -4.86 -3.88 -9.19
N ASN A 140 -5.91 -3.46 -9.88
CA ASN A 140 -5.98 -2.19 -10.61
C ASN A 140 -4.75 -1.98 -11.52
N GLU A 141 -4.54 -0.76 -12.01
CA GLU A 141 -3.55 -0.45 -13.04
C GLU A 141 -2.11 -0.63 -12.53
N ALA A 142 -1.79 -0.07 -11.35
CA ALA A 142 -0.45 -0.15 -10.79
C ALA A 142 -0.04 -1.59 -10.38
N GLY A 143 -0.97 -2.36 -9.78
CA GLY A 143 -0.73 -3.76 -9.46
C GLY A 143 -0.58 -4.63 -10.71
N LEU A 144 -1.29 -4.33 -11.81
CA LEU A 144 -1.12 -5.00 -13.11
C LEU A 144 0.26 -4.78 -13.73
N VAL A 145 0.79 -3.57 -13.62
CA VAL A 145 2.15 -3.27 -14.07
C VAL A 145 3.18 -4.03 -13.25
N MET A 146 3.03 -4.04 -11.91
CA MET A 146 3.88 -4.84 -11.03
C MET A 146 3.83 -6.33 -11.38
N ALA A 147 2.63 -6.90 -11.55
CA ALA A 147 2.42 -8.29 -11.94
C ALA A 147 3.11 -8.61 -13.26
N THR A 148 3.09 -7.70 -14.23
CA THR A 148 3.76 -7.86 -15.53
C THR A 148 5.28 -7.99 -15.37
N PHE A 149 5.91 -7.10 -14.60
CA PHE A 149 7.35 -7.16 -14.35
C PHE A 149 7.75 -8.41 -13.57
N LEU A 150 7.02 -8.73 -12.50
CA LEU A 150 7.31 -9.90 -11.66
C LEU A 150 7.07 -11.21 -12.42
N ALA A 151 6.00 -11.31 -13.22
CA ALA A 151 5.73 -12.47 -14.05
C ALA A 151 6.87 -12.74 -15.05
N SER A 152 7.37 -11.68 -15.68
CA SER A 152 8.49 -11.74 -16.62
C SER A 152 9.81 -12.12 -15.94
N ALA A 153 10.10 -11.51 -14.78
CA ALA A 153 11.40 -11.64 -14.12
C ALA A 153 11.52 -12.87 -13.20
N ARG A 154 10.42 -13.34 -12.61
CA ARG A 154 10.43 -14.36 -11.55
C ARG A 154 9.58 -15.59 -11.81
N PHE A 155 8.50 -15.46 -12.56
CA PHE A 155 7.48 -16.52 -12.64
C PHE A 155 7.44 -17.26 -13.98
N GLY A 156 8.56 -17.27 -14.71
CA GLY A 156 8.63 -18.00 -15.98
C GLY A 156 7.64 -17.53 -17.05
N ARG A 157 7.15 -16.28 -16.96
CA ARG A 157 6.09 -15.71 -17.81
C ARG A 157 4.75 -16.43 -17.66
N CYS A 158 4.35 -16.73 -16.43
CA CYS A 158 3.00 -17.22 -16.13
C CYS A 158 1.90 -16.30 -16.68
N PRO A 159 0.69 -16.82 -16.94
CA PRO A 159 -0.49 -16.01 -17.21
C PRO A 159 -0.68 -14.86 -16.21
N ILE A 160 -1.05 -13.69 -16.73
CA ILE A 160 -1.36 -12.50 -15.92
C ILE A 160 -2.88 -12.36 -15.84
N GLY A 161 -3.39 -12.27 -14.62
CA GLY A 161 -4.79 -11.93 -14.36
C GLY A 161 -4.94 -10.47 -13.95
N TYR A 162 -6.16 -9.93 -14.08
CA TYR A 162 -6.47 -8.55 -13.74
C TYR A 162 -7.66 -8.48 -12.79
N LEU A 163 -7.52 -7.74 -11.69
CA LEU A 163 -8.55 -7.56 -10.68
C LEU A 163 -8.86 -6.07 -10.54
N ARG A 164 -9.91 -5.61 -11.21
CA ARG A 164 -10.35 -4.22 -11.11
C ARG A 164 -11.29 -4.09 -9.91
N CYS A 165 -10.78 -3.50 -8.85
CA CYS A 165 -11.49 -3.35 -7.58
C CYS A 165 -12.09 -1.96 -7.46
N ASN A 166 -13.40 -1.89 -7.27
CA ASN A 166 -14.10 -0.65 -6.99
C ASN A 166 -14.49 -0.63 -5.51
N LYS A 167 -14.06 0.41 -4.79
CA LYS A 167 -14.58 0.67 -3.45
C LYS A 167 -15.95 1.33 -3.59
N ILE A 168 -16.99 0.63 -3.16
CA ILE A 168 -18.36 1.12 -3.14
C ILE A 168 -18.77 1.49 -1.71
N ARG A 169 -19.89 2.20 -1.56
CA ARG A 169 -20.36 2.73 -0.26
C ARG A 169 -20.42 1.66 0.83
N ASP A 170 -20.85 0.45 0.47
CA ASP A 170 -21.13 -0.64 1.42
C ASP A 170 -20.13 -1.81 1.31
N GLY A 171 -19.00 -1.63 0.61
CA GLY A 171 -18.01 -2.70 0.48
C GLY A 171 -17.04 -2.55 -0.69
N ILE A 172 -16.56 -3.70 -1.16
CA ILE A 172 -15.64 -3.82 -2.28
C ILE A 172 -16.29 -4.73 -3.30
N ASP A 173 -16.21 -4.34 -4.57
CA ASP A 173 -16.71 -5.14 -5.68
C ASP A 173 -15.64 -5.31 -6.77
N LEU A 174 -15.74 -6.40 -7.52
CA LEU A 174 -14.94 -6.64 -8.71
C LEU A 174 -15.72 -6.21 -9.95
N ASP A 175 -15.12 -5.31 -10.71
CA ASP A 175 -15.67 -4.87 -11.98
C ASP A 175 -15.69 -6.02 -13.00
N GLU A 176 -16.65 -5.98 -13.93
CA GLU A 176 -16.77 -6.94 -15.03
C GLU A 176 -15.54 -6.94 -15.96
N ALA A 177 -14.74 -5.86 -15.97
CA ALA A 177 -13.47 -5.79 -16.68
C ALA A 177 -12.36 -6.66 -16.05
N SER A 178 -12.60 -7.25 -14.87
CA SER A 178 -11.66 -8.19 -14.25
C SER A 178 -11.49 -9.44 -15.11
N PHE A 179 -10.25 -9.93 -15.19
CA PHE A 179 -9.88 -11.06 -16.03
C PHE A 179 -9.21 -12.17 -15.22
N PHE A 180 -9.76 -13.38 -15.36
CA PHE A 180 -9.38 -14.58 -14.61
C PHE A 180 -8.82 -15.65 -15.55
N PRO A 181 -7.49 -15.83 -15.62
CA PRO A 181 -6.88 -16.88 -16.45
C PRO A 181 -7.34 -18.28 -16.03
N THR A 182 -7.36 -19.22 -16.98
CA THR A 182 -7.56 -20.64 -16.66
C THR A 182 -6.31 -21.21 -16.00
N ALA A 183 -6.48 -22.06 -14.99
CA ALA A 183 -5.39 -22.76 -14.33
C ALA A 183 -5.80 -24.18 -13.92
N ARG A 184 -4.82 -24.95 -13.44
CA ARG A 184 -5.01 -26.29 -12.87
C ARG A 184 -5.83 -26.26 -11.57
N ALA A 185 -6.15 -27.46 -11.05
CA ALA A 185 -7.05 -27.64 -9.92
C ALA A 185 -6.57 -27.00 -8.60
N GLU A 186 -5.26 -26.84 -8.40
CA GLU A 186 -4.65 -26.25 -7.19
C GLU A 186 -3.50 -25.31 -7.63
N PRO A 187 -3.82 -24.10 -8.12
CA PRO A 187 -2.80 -23.22 -8.67
C PRO A 187 -2.03 -22.48 -7.58
N THR A 188 -0.75 -22.24 -7.84
CA THR A 188 0.06 -21.25 -7.11
C THR A 188 -0.20 -19.88 -7.69
N ILE A 189 -0.72 -18.96 -6.89
CA ILE A 189 -1.15 -17.64 -7.34
C ILE A 189 -0.41 -16.55 -6.55
N VAL A 190 0.15 -15.57 -7.27
CA VAL A 190 0.68 -14.34 -6.67
C VAL A 190 -0.29 -13.20 -6.96
N ILE A 191 -0.66 -12.44 -5.93
CA ILE A 191 -1.46 -11.22 -6.05
C ILE A 191 -0.55 -10.02 -5.84
N CYS A 192 -0.54 -9.09 -6.79
CA CYS A 192 0.23 -7.85 -6.73
C CYS A 192 -0.70 -6.66 -6.52
N ASP A 193 -0.52 -5.94 -5.41
CA ASP A 193 -1.23 -4.70 -5.12
C ASP A 193 -0.22 -3.56 -4.93
N PHE A 194 -0.63 -2.35 -5.29
CA PHE A 194 0.23 -1.18 -5.17
C PHE A 194 0.25 -0.65 -3.73
N GLU A 195 -0.89 -0.64 -3.05
CA GLU A 195 -0.97 0.01 -1.74
C GLU A 195 -1.98 -0.67 -0.83
N VAL A 196 -1.53 -0.99 0.39
CA VAL A 196 -2.40 -1.47 1.46
C VAL A 196 -2.53 -0.41 2.55
N LYS A 197 -3.72 0.22 2.61
CA LYS A 197 -4.12 1.14 3.70
C LYS A 197 -4.80 0.42 4.87
N HIS A 198 -5.88 -0.31 4.59
CA HIS A 198 -6.67 -1.01 5.61
C HIS A 198 -6.80 -2.52 5.34
N ALA A 199 -6.22 -3.02 4.26
CA ALA A 199 -6.27 -4.43 3.83
C ALA A 199 -7.67 -5.05 3.56
N ASP A 200 -8.78 -4.30 3.69
CA ASP A 200 -10.11 -4.80 3.34
C ASP A 200 -10.18 -5.37 1.91
N VAL A 201 -9.57 -4.65 0.96
CA VAL A 201 -9.50 -5.06 -0.46
C VAL A 201 -8.79 -6.40 -0.59
N ILE A 202 -7.62 -6.57 0.03
CA ILE A 202 -6.86 -7.82 -0.11
C ILE A 202 -7.55 -8.99 0.59
N GLY A 203 -8.21 -8.78 1.73
CA GLY A 203 -9.02 -9.80 2.39
C GLY A 203 -10.18 -10.28 1.52
N TYR A 204 -10.90 -9.33 0.92
CA TYR A 204 -11.96 -9.62 -0.05
C TYR A 204 -11.43 -10.38 -1.28
N LEU A 205 -10.34 -9.91 -1.88
CA LEU A 205 -9.73 -10.54 -3.05
C LEU A 205 -9.26 -11.97 -2.79
N ALA A 206 -8.62 -12.22 -1.64
CA ALA A 206 -8.21 -13.57 -1.25
C ALA A 206 -9.41 -14.52 -1.15
N CYS A 207 -10.55 -14.03 -0.67
CA CYS A 207 -11.80 -14.79 -0.62
C CYS A 207 -12.33 -15.08 -2.04
N GLN A 208 -12.43 -14.07 -2.90
CA GLN A 208 -12.91 -14.23 -4.27
C GLN A 208 -12.04 -15.18 -5.11
N ILE A 209 -10.72 -15.06 -5.00
CA ILE A 209 -9.78 -15.93 -5.71
C ILE A 209 -9.92 -17.37 -5.25
N ARG A 210 -10.04 -17.63 -3.93
CA ARG A 210 -10.25 -19.01 -3.44
C ARG A 210 -11.60 -19.58 -3.83
N ALA A 211 -12.64 -18.76 -3.92
CA ALA A 211 -13.93 -19.21 -4.45
C ALA A 211 -13.81 -19.61 -5.92
N ARG A 212 -13.00 -18.88 -6.71
CA ARG A 212 -12.79 -19.12 -8.13
C ARG A 212 -11.81 -20.25 -8.44
N TYR A 213 -10.78 -20.39 -7.62
CA TYR A 213 -9.71 -21.40 -7.70
C TYR A 213 -9.62 -22.12 -6.34
N PRO A 214 -10.51 -23.10 -6.09
CA PRO A 214 -10.46 -23.89 -4.87
C PRO A 214 -9.09 -24.54 -4.69
N GLY A 215 -8.53 -24.54 -3.48
CA GLY A 215 -7.22 -25.14 -3.20
C GLY A 215 -6.00 -24.32 -3.65
N ALA A 216 -6.20 -23.08 -4.15
CA ALA A 216 -5.08 -22.23 -4.53
C ALA A 216 -4.15 -21.87 -3.35
N GLU A 217 -2.84 -21.99 -3.57
CA GLU A 217 -1.81 -21.40 -2.72
C GLU A 217 -1.68 -19.92 -3.06
N LEU A 218 -1.92 -19.02 -2.10
CA LEU A 218 -1.90 -17.58 -2.35
C LEU A 218 -0.65 -16.95 -1.76
N TYR A 219 0.03 -16.14 -2.56
CA TYR A 219 1.14 -15.28 -2.16
C TYR A 219 0.74 -13.84 -2.42
N PHE A 220 1.23 -12.92 -1.59
CA PHE A 220 0.88 -11.51 -1.71
C PHE A 220 2.14 -10.65 -1.85
N ALA A 221 2.17 -9.78 -2.84
CA ALA A 221 3.22 -8.80 -3.04
C ALA A 221 2.60 -7.40 -3.05
N VAL A 222 3.01 -6.56 -2.11
CA VAL A 222 2.54 -5.17 -2.00
C VAL A 222 3.70 -4.20 -2.15
N PHE A 223 3.47 -3.12 -2.91
CA PHE A 223 4.48 -2.07 -3.04
C PHE A 223 4.58 -1.26 -1.74
N GLY A 224 3.51 -0.57 -1.34
CA GLY A 224 3.45 0.23 -0.12
C GLY A 224 2.54 -0.39 0.95
N ALA A 225 3.07 -0.67 2.14
CA ALA A 225 2.28 -1.05 3.30
C ALA A 225 2.19 0.10 4.32
N MET A 226 0.97 0.50 4.67
CA MET A 226 0.75 1.58 5.63
C MET A 226 1.07 1.14 7.06
N THR A 227 1.81 1.96 7.80
CA THR A 227 2.10 1.76 9.23
C THR A 227 0.95 2.28 10.09
N LYS A 228 0.76 1.70 11.27
CA LYS A 228 -0.23 2.16 12.27
C LYS A 228 0.18 3.49 12.90
N ASP A 229 1.48 3.61 13.18
CA ASP A 229 2.08 4.79 13.81
C ASP A 229 2.88 5.62 12.80
N ARG A 230 3.43 6.75 13.27
CA ARG A 230 4.23 7.67 12.47
C ARG A 230 5.58 7.10 12.04
N ASP A 231 6.07 6.10 12.77
CA ASP A 231 7.35 5.46 12.51
C ASP A 231 7.22 4.52 11.31
N LEU A 232 8.00 4.82 10.28
CA LEU A 232 7.99 4.06 9.03
C LEU A 232 8.79 2.76 9.14
N ALA A 233 9.88 2.78 9.91
CA ALA A 233 10.67 1.59 10.19
C ALA A 233 10.04 0.87 11.39
N VAL A 234 9.14 -0.05 11.09
CA VAL A 234 8.39 -0.81 12.11
C VAL A 234 9.20 -1.99 12.64
N ASP A 235 8.96 -2.37 13.89
CA ASP A 235 9.63 -3.49 14.54
C ASP A 235 8.96 -4.84 14.21
N SER A 236 7.65 -4.83 13.90
CA SER A 236 6.86 -6.03 13.63
C SER A 236 5.94 -5.85 12.42
N PHE A 237 5.63 -6.97 11.74
CA PHE A 237 4.57 -7.01 10.74
C PHE A 237 3.22 -6.56 11.30
N ASP A 238 2.97 -6.80 12.59
CA ASP A 238 1.72 -6.43 13.25
C ASP A 238 1.58 -4.92 13.46
N ASP A 239 2.63 -4.14 13.21
CA ASP A 239 2.60 -2.66 13.26
C ASP A 239 2.11 -2.06 11.92
N LEU A 240 1.80 -2.90 10.92
CA LEU A 240 1.15 -2.49 9.68
C LEU A 240 -0.37 -2.43 9.87
N THR A 241 -1.02 -1.42 9.31
CA THR A 241 -2.46 -1.19 9.46
C THR A 241 -3.31 -2.36 8.96
N GLY A 242 -2.82 -3.10 7.96
CA GLY A 242 -3.49 -4.25 7.37
C GLY A 242 -3.09 -5.63 7.90
N ALA A 243 -2.24 -5.71 8.93
CA ALA A 243 -1.58 -6.95 9.34
C ALA A 243 -2.54 -8.09 9.70
N GLU A 244 -3.55 -7.80 10.51
CA GLU A 244 -4.53 -8.80 10.98
C GLU A 244 -5.30 -9.42 9.81
N ILE A 245 -5.74 -8.59 8.86
CA ILE A 245 -6.46 -9.06 7.68
C ILE A 245 -5.53 -9.87 6.76
N MET A 246 -4.29 -9.44 6.55
CA MET A 246 -3.32 -10.19 5.77
C MET A 246 -3.03 -11.57 6.40
N ARG A 247 -2.96 -11.67 7.73
CA ARG A 247 -2.85 -12.97 8.43
C ARG A 247 -4.12 -13.81 8.26
N ALA A 248 -5.29 -13.22 8.44
CA ALA A 248 -6.58 -13.90 8.29
C ALA A 248 -6.81 -14.41 6.86
N ALA A 249 -6.23 -13.72 5.86
CA ALA A 249 -6.23 -14.13 4.47
C ALA A 249 -5.35 -15.35 4.19
N LYS A 250 -4.56 -15.84 5.16
CA LYS A 250 -3.75 -17.07 5.05
C LYS A 250 -2.88 -17.12 3.80
N PHE A 251 -2.14 -16.05 3.54
CA PHE A 251 -1.12 -16.08 2.50
C PHE A 251 0.04 -16.99 2.91
N GLU A 252 0.55 -17.75 1.95
CA GLU A 252 1.73 -18.59 2.08
C GLU A 252 2.98 -17.72 2.34
N ALA A 253 3.10 -16.59 1.67
CA ALA A 253 4.06 -15.55 2.03
C ALA A 253 3.56 -14.16 1.65
N VAL A 254 4.03 -13.16 2.39
CA VAL A 254 3.79 -11.74 2.11
C VAL A 254 5.11 -11.05 1.79
N PHE A 255 5.15 -10.30 0.71
CA PHE A 255 6.30 -9.50 0.26
C PHE A 255 5.92 -8.03 0.30
N VAL A 256 6.79 -7.18 0.83
CA VAL A 256 6.54 -5.75 1.04
C VAL A 256 7.74 -4.97 0.51
N ALA A 257 7.53 -4.11 -0.48
CA ALA A 257 8.64 -3.30 -1.01
C ALA A 257 9.01 -2.20 -0.02
N ALA A 258 8.01 -1.47 0.45
CA ALA A 258 8.17 -0.31 1.29
C ALA A 258 7.07 -0.12 2.34
N THR A 259 7.41 0.60 3.41
CA THR A 259 6.43 1.13 4.38
C THR A 259 6.16 2.61 4.15
N MET A 260 4.96 3.06 4.48
CA MET A 260 4.51 4.44 4.25
C MET A 260 3.53 4.92 5.32
N ASN A 261 3.39 6.25 5.40
CA ASN A 261 2.44 6.93 6.27
C ASN A 261 1.20 7.38 5.48
N PRO A 262 0.09 7.72 6.17
CA PRO A 262 -1.01 8.47 5.58
C PRO A 262 -0.53 9.76 4.89
N PRO A 263 -1.19 10.21 3.82
CA PRO A 263 -2.41 9.65 3.23
C PRO A 263 -2.20 8.46 2.29
N GLY A 264 -0.94 8.08 2.01
CA GLY A 264 -0.57 7.02 1.08
C GLY A 264 0.33 7.48 -0.07
N ILE A 265 0.44 6.62 -1.07
CA ILE A 265 1.26 6.81 -2.27
C ILE A 265 0.41 6.81 -3.53
N GLU A 266 0.91 7.43 -4.59
CA GLU A 266 0.36 7.33 -5.93
C GLU A 266 1.43 6.77 -6.87
N PRO A 267 1.07 5.89 -7.83
CA PRO A 267 2.04 5.40 -8.79
C PRO A 267 2.54 6.55 -9.68
N PRO A 268 3.62 6.32 -10.46
CA PRO A 268 4.03 7.22 -11.52
C PRO A 268 2.83 7.70 -12.34
N LEU A 269 2.79 8.99 -12.69
CA LEU A 269 1.65 9.64 -13.34
C LEU A 269 1.19 8.91 -14.60
N GLU A 270 2.11 8.29 -15.32
CA GLU A 270 1.86 7.55 -16.55
C GLU A 270 1.18 6.18 -16.33
N LEU A 271 1.00 5.75 -15.07
CA LEU A 271 0.33 4.50 -14.68
C LEU A 271 -1.07 4.70 -14.09
N ARG A 272 -1.57 5.94 -14.06
CA ARG A 272 -2.89 6.29 -13.53
C ARG A 272 -3.97 6.19 -14.59
#